data_AF-A0A227J414-F1
#
_entry.id   AF-A0A227J414-F1
#
_cell.length_a   1.000
_cell.length_b   1.000
_cell.length_c   1.000
_cell.angle_alpha   90.00
_cell.angle_beta   90.00
_cell.angle_gamma   90.00
#
_symmetry.space_group_name_H-M   'P 1'
#
loop_
_entity.id
_entity.type
_entity.pdbx_description
1 polymer ?
#
loop_
_entity_poly.entity_id
_entity_poly.type
_entity_poly.pdbx_seq_one_letter_code
_entity_poly.pdbx_strand_id
1 'polypeptide(L)'
;RMSVLPFVPLSDEAMTEIIHHKLNKVSQRLHSHHKLSLSYEESLVEFVLGNCRLAETGARNIDAVINRQLLPQLSTQLLVHDKDDSHTQITVSVDEQGTLTYAFS
;
A
#
# COMPACT_ATOMS: atom_id res chain seq x y z
N ARG A 1 6.42 -33.55 22.72
CA ARG A 1 5.00 -33.35 22.37
C ARG A 1 4.87 -31.97 21.75
N MET A 2 4.98 -31.92 20.42
CA MET A 2 4.85 -30.71 19.61
C MET A 2 3.38 -30.54 19.26
N SER A 3 2.79 -29.42 19.66
CA SER A 3 1.44 -29.03 19.25
C SER A 3 1.57 -28.26 17.94
N VAL A 4 1.17 -28.87 16.83
CA VAL A 4 1.08 -28.20 15.54
C VAL A 4 -0.18 -27.34 15.59
N LEU A 5 -0.01 -26.01 15.66
CA LEU A 5 -1.10 -25.05 15.49
C LEU A 5 -1.56 -25.15 14.02
N PRO A 6 -2.82 -25.52 13.74
CA PRO A 6 -3.33 -25.51 12.37
C PRO A 6 -3.35 -24.06 11.87
N PHE A 7 -2.60 -23.78 10.82
CA PHE A 7 -2.67 -22.51 10.09
C PHE A 7 -4.02 -22.45 9.37
N VAL A 8 -4.97 -21.69 9.92
CA VAL A 8 -6.20 -21.32 9.21
C VAL A 8 -5.80 -20.24 8.19
N PRO A 9 -6.20 -20.35 6.91
CA PRO A 9 -5.98 -19.26 5.96
C PRO A 9 -6.64 -18.00 6.52
N LEU A 10 -5.88 -16.92 6.65
CA LEU A 10 -6.40 -15.63 7.11
C LEU A 10 -7.59 -15.25 6.22
N SER A 11 -8.76 -15.01 6.80
CA SER A 11 -9.92 -14.53 6.04
C SER A 11 -9.55 -13.22 5.33
N ASP A 12 -10.06 -13.00 4.12
CA ASP A 12 -9.83 -11.78 3.32
C ASP A 12 -10.11 -10.49 4.11
N GLU A 13 -11.07 -10.53 5.03
CA GLU A 13 -11.40 -9.44 5.95
C GLU A 13 -10.23 -9.09 6.89
N ALA A 14 -9.56 -10.08 7.48
CA ALA A 14 -8.39 -9.86 8.33
C ALA A 14 -7.18 -9.37 7.54
N MET A 15 -6.99 -9.83 6.29
CA MET A 15 -5.95 -9.30 5.41
C MET A 15 -6.24 -7.85 5.02
N THR A 16 -7.49 -7.52 4.73
CA THR A 16 -7.94 -6.15 4.43
C THR A 16 -7.61 -5.21 5.58
N GLU A 17 -7.95 -5.57 6.81
CA GLU A 17 -7.62 -4.77 8.00
C GLU A 17 -6.10 -4.56 8.15
N ILE A 18 -5.30 -5.61 7.91
CA ILE A 18 -3.83 -5.50 7.95
C ILE A 18 -3.33 -4.53 6.86
N ILE A 19 -3.89 -4.58 5.65
CA ILE A 19 -3.54 -3.68 4.55
C ILE A 19 -3.87 -2.24 4.92
N HIS A 20 -5.07 -1.96 5.41
CA HIS A 20 -5.47 -0.64 5.89
C HIS A 20 -4.52 -0.13 6.98
N HIS A 21 -4.21 -0.97 7.97
CA HIS A 21 -3.29 -0.59 9.05
C HIS A 21 -1.87 -0.29 8.53
N LYS A 22 -1.41 -1.05 7.53
CA LYS A 22 -0.11 -0.86 6.88
C LYS A 22 -0.08 0.45 6.08
N LEU A 23 -1.12 0.71 5.28
CA LEU A 23 -1.26 1.93 4.50
C LEU A 23 -1.37 3.16 5.39
N ASN A 24 -2.07 3.05 6.52
CA ASN A 24 -2.15 4.13 7.52
C ASN A 24 -0.76 4.46 8.11
N LYS A 25 0.07 3.46 8.40
CA LYS A 25 1.46 3.72 8.82
C LYS A 25 2.28 4.42 7.73
N VAL A 26 2.04 4.10 6.45
CA VAL A 26 2.70 4.76 5.33
C VAL A 26 2.22 6.21 5.21
N SER A 27 0.91 6.46 5.28
CA SER A 27 0.35 7.81 5.22
C SER A 27 0.86 8.67 6.37
N GLN A 28 0.90 8.13 7.59
CA GLN A 28 1.43 8.83 8.76
C GLN A 28 2.91 9.18 8.60
N ARG A 29 3.72 8.25 8.08
CA ARG A 29 5.13 8.52 7.76
C ARG A 29 5.29 9.62 6.71
N LEU A 30 4.49 9.56 5.65
CA LEU A 30 4.51 10.54 4.58
C LEU A 30 4.10 11.94 5.09
N HIS A 31 3.08 11.99 5.93
CA HIS A 31 2.62 13.23 6.55
C HIS A 31 3.66 13.81 7.51
N SER A 32 4.35 12.98 8.30
CA SER A 32 5.40 13.46 9.19
C SER A 32 6.65 13.98 8.47
N HIS A 33 7.04 13.37 7.35
CA HIS A 33 8.23 13.79 6.60
C HIS A 33 7.97 14.91 5.59
N HIS A 34 6.83 14.86 4.91
CA HIS A 34 6.53 15.73 3.76
C HIS A 34 5.23 16.54 3.91
N LYS A 35 4.51 16.44 5.04
CA LYS A 35 3.20 17.09 5.28
C LYS A 35 2.11 16.74 4.26
N LEU A 36 2.30 15.65 3.54
CA LEU A 36 1.36 15.18 2.52
C LEU A 36 0.37 14.19 3.11
N SER A 37 -0.88 14.30 2.68
CA SER A 37 -1.92 13.32 2.98
C SER A 37 -1.96 12.27 1.88
N LEU A 38 -1.77 11.00 2.24
CA LEU A 38 -1.93 9.88 1.32
C LEU A 38 -3.36 9.34 1.44
N SER A 39 -4.11 9.41 0.35
CA SER A 39 -5.40 8.75 0.14
C SER A 39 -5.21 7.53 -0.78
N TYR A 40 -6.04 6.51 -0.62
CA TYR A 40 -6.00 5.31 -1.45
C TYR A 40 -7.42 4.80 -1.67
N GLU A 41 -7.65 4.20 -2.84
CA GLU A 41 -8.95 3.61 -3.20
C GLU A 41 -9.02 2.12 -2.85
N GLU A 42 -10.24 1.58 -2.79
CA GLU A 42 -10.49 0.16 -2.52
C GLU A 42 -9.81 -0.77 -3.55
N SER A 43 -9.68 -0.34 -4.81
CA SER A 43 -8.93 -1.10 -5.83
C SER A 43 -7.45 -1.34 -5.45
N LEU A 44 -6.82 -0.45 -4.67
CA LEU A 44 -5.47 -0.70 -4.16
C LEU A 44 -5.47 -1.86 -3.15
N VAL A 45 -6.49 -1.90 -2.28
CA VAL A 45 -6.64 -2.95 -1.27
C VAL A 45 -6.87 -4.30 -1.96
N GLU A 46 -7.79 -4.35 -2.93
CA GLU A 46 -8.07 -5.55 -3.73
C GLU A 46 -6.84 -6.03 -4.50
N PHE A 47 -6.08 -5.11 -5.11
CA PHE A 47 -4.84 -5.45 -5.82
C PHE A 47 -3.79 -6.06 -4.88
N VAL A 48 -3.60 -5.50 -3.68
CA VAL A 48 -2.66 -6.03 -2.69
C VAL A 48 -3.13 -7.39 -2.16
N LEU A 49 -4.43 -7.56 -1.94
CA LEU A 49 -5.05 -8.85 -1.59
C LEU A 49 -4.81 -9.90 -2.67
N GLY A 50 -5.08 -9.57 -3.94
CA GLY A 50 -4.86 -10.44 -5.09
C GLY A 50 -3.39 -10.84 -5.25
N ASN A 51 -2.47 -9.90 -5.05
CA ASN A 51 -1.03 -10.18 -5.05
C ASN A 51 -0.60 -11.07 -3.88
N CYS A 52 -1.21 -10.91 -2.70
CA CYS A 52 -0.96 -11.77 -1.54
C CYS A 52 -1.44 -13.21 -1.81
N ARG A 53 -2.55 -13.37 -2.55
CA ARG A 53 -3.09 -14.68 -2.94
C ARG A 53 -2.22 -15.40 -3.97
N LEU A 54 -1.62 -14.66 -4.91
CA LEU A 54 -0.72 -15.22 -5.93
C LEU A 54 0.68 -15.53 -5.39
N ALA A 55 1.16 -14.74 -4.43
CA ALA A 55 2.46 -14.98 -3.83
C ALA A 55 2.35 -16.00 -2.69
N GLU A 56 2.97 -17.16 -2.86
CA GLU A 56 3.09 -18.26 -1.88
C GLU A 56 3.77 -17.86 -0.54
N THR A 57 4.02 -16.56 -0.32
CA THR A 57 4.70 -15.98 0.85
C THR A 57 3.77 -15.25 1.83
N GLY A 58 2.47 -15.14 1.53
CA GLY A 58 1.46 -14.55 2.42
C GLY A 58 1.75 -13.09 2.81
N ALA A 59 1.49 -12.73 4.07
CA ALA A 59 1.54 -11.35 4.57
C ALA A 59 2.88 -10.60 4.42
N ARG A 60 4.00 -11.31 4.16
CA ARG A 60 5.28 -10.67 3.82
C ARG A 60 5.25 -9.99 2.46
N ASN A 61 4.42 -10.46 1.54
CA ASN A 61 4.29 -9.84 0.23
C ASN A 61 3.71 -8.42 0.33
N ILE A 62 2.83 -8.17 1.30
CA ILE A 62 2.25 -6.83 1.54
C ILE A 62 3.35 -5.81 1.85
N ASP A 63 4.30 -6.16 2.73
CA ASP A 63 5.47 -5.31 3.00
C ASP A 63 6.34 -5.13 1.75
N ALA A 64 6.53 -6.19 0.97
CA ALA A 64 7.34 -6.14 -0.23
C ALA A 64 6.73 -5.21 -1.29
N VAL A 65 5.43 -5.32 -1.57
CA VAL A 65 4.73 -4.44 -2.52
C VAL A 65 4.76 -2.99 -2.06
N ILE A 66 4.45 -2.74 -0.79
CA ILE A 66 4.46 -1.36 -0.24
C ILE A 66 5.87 -0.76 -0.26
N ASN A 67 6.89 -1.48 0.19
CA ASN A 67 8.24 -0.92 0.25
C ASN A 67 8.98 -0.93 -1.10
N ARG A 68 8.68 -1.87 -2.01
CA ARG A 68 9.38 -1.98 -3.31
C ARG A 68 8.68 -1.30 -4.46
N GLN A 69 7.36 -1.08 -4.41
CA GLN A 69 6.63 -0.36 -5.45
C GLN A 69 6.10 0.97 -4.94
N LEU A 70 5.32 0.95 -3.85
CA LEU A 70 4.59 2.16 -3.42
C LEU A 70 5.53 3.28 -2.98
N LEU A 71 6.46 3.00 -2.05
CA LEU A 71 7.42 3.99 -1.56
C LEU A 71 8.32 4.59 -2.64
N PRO A 72 9.04 3.80 -3.47
CA PRO A 72 9.93 4.38 -4.48
C PRO A 72 9.18 5.18 -5.54
N GLN A 73 7.99 4.74 -5.97
CA GLN A 73 7.19 5.52 -6.92
C GLN A 73 6.66 6.82 -6.30
N LEU A 74 6.19 6.78 -5.04
CA LEU A 74 5.84 8.00 -4.31
C LEU A 74 7.02 8.95 -4.21
N SER A 75 8.20 8.46 -3.83
CA SER A 75 9.42 9.27 -3.75
C SER A 75 9.81 9.88 -5.10
N THR A 76 9.72 9.12 -6.20
CA THR A 76 9.98 9.65 -7.54
C THR A 76 8.98 10.73 -7.93
N GLN A 77 7.69 10.49 -7.72
CA GLN A 77 6.67 11.48 -8.05
C GLN A 77 6.82 12.75 -7.21
N LEU A 78 7.16 12.59 -5.93
CA LEU A 78 7.49 13.68 -5.03
C LEU A 78 8.67 14.50 -5.52
N LEU A 79 9.77 13.85 -5.90
CA LEU A 79 10.95 14.53 -6.44
C LEU A 79 10.66 15.27 -7.76
N VAL A 80 9.74 14.74 -8.58
CA VAL A 80 9.31 15.40 -9.83
C VAL A 80 8.41 16.60 -9.55
N HIS A 81 7.55 16.51 -8.53
CA HIS A 81 6.59 17.56 -8.15
C HIS A 81 7.09 18.51 -7.06
N ASP A 82 8.29 18.32 -6.49
CA ASP A 82 8.92 19.21 -5.50
C ASP A 82 9.11 20.65 -6.01
N LYS A 83 8.99 20.86 -7.33
CA LYS A 83 8.94 22.20 -7.94
C LYS A 83 7.61 22.93 -7.76
N ASP A 84 6.54 22.22 -7.43
CA ASP A 84 5.19 22.73 -7.25
C ASP A 84 4.77 22.50 -5.80
N ASP A 85 5.13 23.44 -4.92
CA ASP A 85 4.94 23.42 -3.44
C ASP A 85 3.44 23.36 -2.99
N SER A 86 2.51 23.15 -3.92
CA SER A 86 1.08 23.35 -3.73
C SER A 86 0.32 22.06 -3.42
N HIS A 87 0.89 20.89 -3.70
CA HIS A 87 0.14 19.63 -3.59
C HIS A 87 0.14 19.15 -2.14
N THR A 88 -1.06 19.05 -1.55
CA THR A 88 -1.23 18.69 -0.13
C THR A 88 -1.75 17.26 0.02
N GLN A 89 -2.23 16.66 -1.08
CA GLN A 89 -2.80 15.32 -1.08
C GLN A 89 -2.37 14.50 -2.30
N ILE A 90 -2.09 13.22 -2.05
CA ILE A 90 -1.79 12.22 -3.07
C ILE A 90 -2.83 11.12 -2.96
N THR A 91 -3.50 10.80 -4.05
CA THR A 91 -4.43 9.68 -4.14
C THR A 91 -3.80 8.56 -4.95
N VAL A 92 -3.81 7.34 -4.41
CA VAL A 92 -3.28 6.15 -5.06
C VAL A 92 -4.44 5.25 -5.48
N SER A 93 -4.46 4.94 -6.78
CA SER A 93 -5.45 4.07 -7.41
C SER A 93 -4.73 2.93 -8.13
N VAL A 94 -5.47 1.88 -8.49
CA VAL A 94 -4.97 0.82 -9.38
C VAL A 94 -5.82 0.82 -10.63
N ASP A 95 -5.17 0.89 -11.79
CA ASP A 95 -5.83 0.82 -13.08
C ASP A 95 -6.22 -0.63 -13.44
N GLU A 96 -7.10 -0.81 -14.43
CA GLU A 96 -7.56 -2.13 -14.90
C GLU A 96 -6.42 -3.08 -15.32
N GLN A 97 -5.25 -2.53 -15.64
CA GLN A 97 -4.04 -3.29 -15.96
C GLN A 97 -3.23 -3.76 -14.73
N GLY A 98 -3.69 -3.46 -13.51
CA GLY A 98 -2.96 -3.76 -12.28
C GLY A 98 -1.75 -2.86 -12.06
N THR A 99 -1.75 -1.66 -12.64
CA THR A 99 -0.68 -0.66 -12.48
C THR A 99 -1.11 0.41 -11.47
N LEU A 100 -0.17 0.82 -10.60
CA LEU A 100 -0.40 1.87 -9.61
C LEU A 100 -0.43 3.24 -10.31
N THR A 101 -1.51 3.99 -10.10
CA THR A 101 -1.71 5.34 -10.61
C THR A 101 -1.74 6.33 -9.45
N TYR A 102 -1.15 7.50 -9.65
CA TYR A 102 -1.01 8.54 -8.63
C TYR A 102 -1.66 9.83 -9.14
N ALA A 103 -2.64 10.33 -8.38
CA ALA A 103 -3.28 11.61 -8.64
C ALA A 103 -2.89 12.60 -7.54
N PHE A 104 -2.36 13.75 -7.93
CA PHE A 104 -2.02 14.84 -7.00
C PHE A 104 -3.13 15.89 -7.00
N SER A 105 -3.45 16.43 -5.83
CA SER A 105 -4.38 17.56 -5.65
C SER A 105 -3.86 18.56 -4.63
#